data_AF-A0AAE1ULR0-F1
#
_entry.id   AF-A0AAE1ULR0-F1
#
_cell.length_a   1.000
_cell.length_b   1.000
_cell.length_c   1.000
_cell.angle_alpha   90.00
_cell.angle_beta   90.00
_cell.angle_gamma   90.00
#
_symmetry.space_group_name_H-M   'P 1'
#
loop_
_entity.id
_entity.type
_entity.pdbx_description
1 polymer ?
#
loop_
_entity_poly.entity_id
_entity_poly.type
_entity_poly.pdbx_seq_one_letter_code
_entity_poly.pdbx_strand_id
1 'polypeptide(L)'
;MKSLIHNSFTYNGTRLFNCIPQKLRNMKDVSTDTFKNHLDKWLADIPDRPPTPGYLNINTNRLHDWIMDSKVQLGPSGAPAQLCH
;
A
#
# COMPACT_ATOMS: atom_id res chain seq x y z
N MET A 1 19.02 9.54 -6.45
CA MET A 1 18.93 10.78 -5.63
C MET A 1 17.44 11.08 -5.42
N LYS A 2 16.91 11.02 -4.18
CA LYS A 2 15.50 11.35 -3.90
C LYS A 2 15.46 12.85 -3.58
N SER A 3 14.71 13.65 -4.34
CA SER A 3 14.54 15.07 -4.01
C SER A 3 13.62 15.24 -2.79
N LEU A 4 13.75 16.35 -2.07
CA LEU A 4 12.96 16.66 -0.85
C LEU A 4 11.44 16.49 -1.05
N ILE A 5 10.95 16.67 -2.27
CA ILE A 5 9.53 16.52 -2.63
C ILE A 5 9.00 15.10 -2.38
N HIS A 6 9.83 14.06 -2.51
CA HIS A 6 9.38 12.66 -2.39
C HIS A 6 8.99 12.28 -0.96
N ASN A 7 9.40 13.07 0.04
CA ASN A 7 8.99 12.91 1.44
C ASN A 7 7.92 13.92 1.87
N SER A 8 7.42 14.75 0.95
CA SER A 8 6.35 15.70 1.25
C SER A 8 4.98 15.00 1.35
N PHE A 9 4.08 15.59 2.13
CA PHE A 9 2.69 15.13 2.22
C PHE A 9 1.97 15.24 0.88
N THR A 10 2.19 16.31 0.12
CA THR A 10 1.54 16.49 -1.20
C THR A 10 1.87 15.36 -2.17
N TYR A 11 3.12 14.90 -2.17
CA TYR A 11 3.55 13.77 -3.00
C TYR A 11 3.02 12.43 -2.47
N ASN A 12 3.12 12.17 -1.16
CA ASN A 12 2.75 10.87 -0.60
C ASN A 12 1.24 10.71 -0.40
N GLY A 13 0.51 11.77 -0.08
CA GLY A 13 -0.92 11.77 0.19
C GLY A 13 -1.74 11.46 -1.06
N THR A 14 -1.37 12.05 -2.21
CA THR A 14 -2.01 11.73 -3.50
C THR A 14 -1.80 10.27 -3.89
N ARG A 15 -0.58 9.75 -3.72
CA ARG A 15 -0.28 8.32 -3.94
C ARG A 15 -1.08 7.42 -2.99
N LEU A 16 -1.14 7.77 -1.71
CA LEU A 16 -1.89 7.02 -0.69
C LEU A 16 -3.38 6.92 -1.06
N PHE A 17 -4.00 8.06 -1.40
CA PHE A 17 -5.39 8.11 -1.81
C PHE A 17 -5.66 7.27 -3.08
N ASN A 18 -4.71 7.26 -4.02
CA ASN A 18 -4.79 6.45 -5.23
C ASN A 18 -4.60 4.95 -4.99
N CYS A 19 -4.03 4.54 -3.84
CA CYS A 19 -3.92 3.14 -3.46
C CYS A 19 -5.21 2.59 -2.82
N ILE A 20 -6.07 3.45 -2.27
CA ILE A 20 -7.34 3.04 -1.65
C ILE A 20 -8.26 2.38 -2.70
N PRO A 21 -9.02 1.32 -2.36
CA PRO A 21 -9.99 0.69 -3.26
C PRO A 21 -10.96 1.69 -3.86
N GLN A 22 -11.27 1.53 -5.15
CA GLN A 22 -12.17 2.44 -5.87
C GLN A 22 -13.54 2.57 -5.18
N LYS A 23 -14.05 1.46 -4.61
CA LYS A 23 -15.32 1.46 -3.85
C LYS A 23 -15.28 2.43 -2.67
N LEU A 24 -14.17 2.50 -1.94
CA LEU A 24 -13.98 3.41 -0.81
C LEU A 24 -13.74 4.84 -1.29
N ARG A 25 -12.90 5.01 -2.31
CA ARG A 25 -12.56 6.34 -2.88
C ARG A 25 -13.78 7.07 -3.44
N ASN A 26 -14.69 6.32 -4.05
CA ASN A 26 -15.88 6.86 -4.69
C ASN A 26 -17.09 6.93 -3.76
N MET A 27 -16.93 6.66 -2.45
CA MET A 27 -18.01 6.91 -1.49
C MET A 27 -18.34 8.41 -1.48
N LYS A 28 -19.60 8.71 -1.78
CA LYS A 28 -20.17 10.06 -1.75
C LYS A 28 -21.41 10.04 -0.85
N ASP A 29 -21.84 11.21 -0.41
CA ASP A 29 -23.05 11.38 0.40
C ASP A 29 -23.04 10.59 1.72
N VAL A 30 -21.84 10.34 2.26
CA VAL A 30 -21.61 9.69 3.56
C VAL A 30 -20.98 10.67 4.53
N SER A 31 -21.22 10.48 5.83
CA SER A 31 -20.50 11.21 6.86
C SER A 31 -19.01 10.82 6.87
N THR A 32 -18.17 11.76 7.33
CA THR A 32 -16.74 11.51 7.51
C THR A 32 -16.47 10.30 8.41
N ASP A 33 -17.25 10.11 9.48
CA ASP A 33 -17.12 8.94 10.36
C ASP A 33 -17.47 7.63 9.66
N THR A 34 -18.48 7.64 8.78
CA THR A 34 -18.80 6.46 7.97
C THR A 34 -17.64 6.12 7.04
N PHE A 35 -17.05 7.12 6.38
CA PHE A 35 -15.87 6.91 5.54
C PHE A 35 -14.68 6.35 6.33
N LYS A 36 -14.37 6.95 7.50
CA LYS A 36 -13.30 6.48 8.40
C LYS A 36 -13.48 5.02 8.80
N ASN A 37 -14.69 4.65 9.24
CA ASN A 37 -14.99 3.26 9.63
C ASN A 37 -14.75 2.25 8.50
N HIS A 38 -15.06 2.62 7.25
CA HIS A 38 -14.80 1.74 6.11
C HIS A 38 -13.32 1.70 5.73
N LEU A 39 -12.62 2.82 5.89
CA LEU A 39 -11.17 2.90 5.70
C LEU A 39 -10.44 2.04 6.75
N ASP A 40 -10.77 2.16 8.02
CA ASP A 40 -10.17 1.40 9.12
C ASP A 40 -10.34 -0.11 8.95
N LYS A 41 -11.54 -0.54 8.54
CA LYS A 41 -11.81 -1.95 8.21
C LYS A 41 -10.90 -2.46 7.09
N TRP A 42 -10.71 -1.68 6.04
CA TRP A 42 -9.82 -2.08 4.94
C TRP A 42 -8.35 -2.05 5.35
N LEU A 43 -7.93 -1.08 6.18
CA LEU A 43 -6.56 -1.03 6.70
C LEU A 43 -6.26 -2.20 7.64
N ALA A 44 -7.25 -2.72 8.36
CA ALA A 44 -7.09 -3.89 9.24
C ALA A 44 -6.69 -5.18 8.49
N ASP A 45 -7.01 -5.28 7.19
CA ASP A 45 -6.60 -6.41 6.35
C ASP A 45 -5.12 -6.31 5.93
N ILE A 46 -4.48 -5.17 6.13
CA ILE A 46 -3.08 -4.94 5.76
C ILE A 46 -2.21 -5.32 6.97
N PRO A 47 -1.28 -6.27 6.82
CA PRO A 47 -0.47 -6.75 7.93
C PRO A 47 0.46 -5.65 8.46
N ASP A 48 0.33 -5.34 9.76
CA ASP A 48 1.22 -4.42 10.47
C ASP A 48 2.52 -5.14 10.92
N ARG A 49 3.26 -5.69 9.95
CA ARG A 49 4.52 -6.40 10.22
C ARG A 49 5.66 -5.53 9.74
N PRO A 50 6.27 -4.71 10.62
CA PRO A 50 7.45 -3.98 10.23
C PRO A 50 8.56 -4.97 9.87
N PRO A 51 9.41 -4.62 8.87
CA PRO A 51 10.53 -5.45 8.49
C PRO A 51 11.41 -5.74 9.70
N THR A 52 11.64 -7.02 9.98
CA THR A 52 12.45 -7.45 11.13
C THR A 52 13.93 -7.28 10.79
N PRO A 53 14.72 -6.53 11.58
CA PRO A 53 16.14 -6.36 11.31
C PRO A 53 16.86 -7.70 11.16
N GLY A 54 17.61 -7.87 10.07
CA GLY A 54 18.34 -9.11 9.78
C GLY A 54 17.57 -10.16 8.95
N TYR A 55 16.30 -9.92 8.64
CA TYR A 55 15.50 -10.76 7.73
C TYR A 55 15.30 -10.08 6.37
N LEU A 56 15.07 -10.88 5.33
CA LEU A 56 14.67 -10.38 4.02
C LEU A 56 13.29 -9.75 4.13
N ASN A 57 13.19 -8.49 3.70
CA ASN A 57 11.95 -7.73 3.73
C ASN A 57 11.18 -7.99 2.44
N ILE A 58 9.94 -8.47 2.56
CA ILE A 58 9.03 -8.66 1.42
C ILE A 58 8.59 -7.27 0.89
N ASN A 59 8.57 -6.26 1.76
CA ASN A 59 8.03 -4.93 1.49
C ASN A 59 8.51 -3.93 2.56
N THR A 60 8.23 -2.64 2.35
CA THR A 60 8.58 -1.58 3.31
C THR A 60 7.39 -1.21 4.21
N ASN A 61 7.62 -0.38 5.24
CA ASN A 61 6.58 0.20 6.11
C ASN A 61 5.70 1.25 5.40
N ARG A 62 5.36 1.03 4.14
CA ARG A 62 4.59 1.95 3.30
C ARG A 62 3.41 1.22 2.72
N LEU A 63 2.22 1.79 2.94
CA LEU A 63 0.96 1.23 2.45
C LEU A 63 0.98 0.94 0.94
N HIS A 64 1.61 1.82 0.15
CA HIS A 64 1.69 1.63 -1.29
C HIS A 64 2.51 0.40 -1.71
N ASP A 65 3.48 -0.04 -0.91
CA ASP A 65 4.29 -1.21 -1.24
C ASP A 65 3.50 -2.50 -0.99
N TRP A 66 2.77 -2.56 0.14
CA TRP A 66 1.88 -3.67 0.46
C TRP A 66 0.73 -3.83 -0.55
N ILE A 67 0.17 -2.72 -1.03
CA ILE A 67 -0.96 -2.73 -1.98
C ILE A 67 -0.49 -3.09 -3.40
N MET A 68 0.72 -2.67 -3.79
CA MET A 68 1.29 -3.05 -5.09
C MET A 68 1.61 -4.55 -5.12
N ASP A 69 2.20 -5.09 -4.06
CA ASP A 69 2.53 -6.52 -3.94
C ASP A 69 1.29 -7.41 -4.02
N SER A 70 0.21 -7.03 -3.34
CA SER A 70 -1.08 -7.76 -3.38
C SER A 70 -1.79 -7.70 -4.74
N LYS A 71 -1.46 -6.74 -5.62
CA LYS A 71 -1.95 -6.71 -7.01
C LYS A 71 -1.11 -7.53 -8.00
N VAL A 72 0.12 -7.88 -7.64
CA VAL A 72 1.03 -8.65 -8.51
C VAL A 72 0.72 -10.15 -8.49
N GLN A 73 -0.06 -10.64 -7.53
CA GLN A 73 -0.40 -12.08 -7.43
C GLN A 73 -1.54 -12.58 -8.36
N LEU A 74 -2.01 -11.78 -9.32
CA LEU A 74 -2.94 -12.21 -10.37
C LEU A 74 -2.27 -12.26 -11.74
N GLY A 75 -1.15 -12.97 -11.83
CA GLY A 75 -0.49 -13.34 -13.09
C GLY A 75 -0.18 -14.85 -13.12
N PRO A 76 -0.48 -15.58 -14.20
CA PRO A 76 -0.24 -17.01 -14.27
C PRO A 76 1.22 -17.26 -14.65
N SER A 77 2.13 -17.31 -13.68
CA SER A 77 3.33 -18.17 -13.74
C SER A 77 4.17 -17.94 -12.48
N GLY A 78 4.16 -18.94 -11.59
CA GLY A 78 5.07 -19.00 -10.45
C GLY A 78 6.49 -19.35 -10.89
N ALA A 79 7.26 -18.34 -11.30
CA ALA A 79 8.70 -18.48 -11.50
C ALA A 79 9.45 -17.56 -10.51
N PRO A 80 10.32 -18.10 -9.64
CA PRO A 80 11.19 -17.27 -8.81
C PRO A 80 12.20 -16.56 -9.71
N ALA A 81 12.29 -15.23 -9.58
CA ALA A 81 13.33 -14.46 -10.23
C ALA A 81 14.70 -14.95 -9.70
N GLN A 82 15.48 -15.54 -10.60
CA GLN A 82 16.85 -15.95 -10.33
C GLN A 82 17.71 -14.72 -10.01
N LEU A 83 18.50 -14.81 -8.94
CA LEU A 83 19.63 -13.91 -8.71
C LEU A 83 20.73 -14.23 -9.74
N CYS A 84 21.08 -13.25 -10.57
CA CYS A 84 22.38 -13.24 -11.24
C CYS A 84 23.41 -12.57 -10.33
N HIS A 85 24.58 -13.19 -10.23
CA HIS A 85 25.72 -12.87 -9.37
C HIS A 85 26.25 -11.44 -9.49
#